data_AF-A0A2R6DWI5-F1
#
_entry.id   AF-A0A2R6DWI5-F1
#
_cell.length_a   1.000
_cell.length_b   1.000
_cell.length_c   1.000
_cell.angle_alpha   90.00
_cell.angle_beta   90.00
_cell.angle_gamma   90.00
#
_symmetry.space_group_name_H-M   'P 1'
#
loop_
_entity.id
_entity.type
_entity.pdbx_description
1 polymer ?
#
loop_
_entity_poly.entity_id
_entity_poly.type
_entity_poly.pdbx_seq_one_letter_code
_entity_poly.pdbx_strand_id
1 'polypeptide(L)'
;MGYEKFEEAGSERGRPPATDPMVSLRKSGSIGINRPALETYFEDDEGAIMYYDGDDEQVGIEPVADNEADEAAYSVTKTGSGGTIVPKAFLEEYDLVPAVTTQFEPEHDEDNGLVTVDLDDPIGTHGSPYEEDES
;
A
#
# COMPACT_ATOMS: atom_id res chain seq x y z
N MET A 1 27.94 -4.33 45.01
CA MET A 1 26.56 -4.76 44.70
C MET A 1 26.40 -4.58 43.21
N GLY A 2 26.42 -5.68 42.46
CA GLY A 2 26.30 -5.67 41.00
C GLY A 2 24.89 -6.05 40.62
N TYR A 3 24.25 -5.25 39.78
CA TYR A 3 22.94 -5.59 39.22
C TYR A 3 23.12 -6.56 38.05
N GLU A 4 22.28 -7.57 38.01
CA GLU A 4 22.18 -8.52 36.90
C GLU A 4 21.13 -8.03 35.91
N LYS A 5 21.48 -8.00 34.63
CA LYS A 5 20.59 -7.55 33.56
C LYS A 5 19.61 -8.68 33.23
N PHE A 6 18.33 -8.35 33.29
CA PHE A 6 17.24 -9.23 32.85
C PHE A 6 17.25 -9.34 31.32
N GLU A 7 17.51 -10.55 30.82
CA GLU A 7 17.45 -10.90 29.40
C GLU A 7 16.37 -11.98 29.20
N GLU A 8 15.13 -11.65 29.54
CA GLU A 8 13.97 -12.45 29.15
C GLU A 8 13.01 -11.53 28.40
N ALA A 9 13.37 -11.22 27.15
CA ALA A 9 12.36 -10.97 26.13
C ALA A 9 12.02 -12.35 25.61
N GLY A 10 10.83 -12.85 25.97
CA GLY A 10 10.37 -14.19 25.64
C GLY A 10 10.69 -14.56 24.19
N SER A 11 11.27 -15.74 24.04
CA SER A 11 11.29 -16.46 22.78
C SER A 11 9.88 -16.56 22.23
N GLU A 12 9.74 -16.31 20.93
CA GLU A 12 8.56 -16.43 20.04
C GLU A 12 7.85 -15.11 19.69
N ARG A 13 8.03 -14.73 18.41
CA ARG A 13 7.53 -13.57 17.63
C ARG A 13 8.54 -12.44 17.48
N GLY A 14 8.86 -12.19 16.21
CA GLY A 14 10.02 -11.47 15.72
C GLY A 14 10.26 -10.11 16.36
N ARG A 15 11.55 -9.74 16.37
CA ARG A 15 12.02 -8.35 16.28
C ARG A 15 10.93 -7.46 15.68
N PRO A 16 10.50 -6.33 16.29
CA PRO A 16 9.64 -5.39 15.59
C PRO A 16 10.45 -4.94 14.36
N PRO A 17 10.07 -5.37 13.14
CA PRO A 17 10.89 -5.07 11.99
C PRO A 17 10.68 -3.59 11.65
N ALA A 18 11.47 -3.08 10.70
CA ALA A 18 10.96 -2.01 9.87
C ALA A 18 9.54 -2.44 9.45
N THR A 19 8.51 -1.63 9.73
CA THR A 19 7.09 -1.98 9.47
C THR A 19 6.96 -2.70 8.13
N ASP A 20 6.42 -3.92 8.11
CA ASP A 20 6.35 -4.74 6.90
C ASP A 20 5.76 -3.96 5.70
N PRO A 21 6.13 -4.30 4.44
CA PRO A 21 5.55 -3.67 3.26
C PRO A 21 4.03 -3.58 3.35
N MET A 22 3.47 -2.42 3.03
CA MET A 22 2.04 -2.17 3.14
C MET A 22 1.56 -1.18 2.08
N VAL A 23 0.42 -1.50 1.50
CA VAL A 23 -0.36 -0.62 0.61
C VAL A 23 -1.69 -0.28 1.29
N SER A 24 -2.18 0.94 1.07
CA SER A 24 -3.43 1.41 1.66
C SER A 24 -4.33 2.05 0.60
N LEU A 25 -5.56 1.58 0.50
CA LEU A 25 -6.63 2.28 -0.21
C LEU A 25 -7.22 3.32 0.75
N ARG A 26 -7.11 4.60 0.39
CA ARG A 26 -7.55 5.71 1.24
C ARG A 26 -8.94 6.17 0.85
N LYS A 27 -9.75 6.57 1.84
CA LYS A 27 -11.09 7.16 1.66
C LYS A 27 -11.11 8.34 0.66
N SER A 28 -9.99 9.04 0.50
CA SER A 28 -9.83 10.13 -0.46
C SER A 28 -9.78 9.70 -1.94
N GLY A 29 -9.74 8.39 -2.23
CA GLY A 29 -9.52 7.88 -3.59
C GLY A 29 -8.05 7.95 -4.00
N SER A 30 -7.13 7.66 -3.07
CA SER A 30 -5.70 7.57 -3.35
C SER A 30 -5.11 6.31 -2.72
N ILE A 31 -3.96 5.88 -3.23
CA ILE A 31 -3.22 4.72 -2.75
C ILE A 31 -1.99 5.20 -2.00
N GLY A 32 -1.85 4.81 -0.74
CA GLY A 32 -0.66 5.06 0.06
C GLY A 32 0.26 3.85 0.07
N ILE A 33 1.53 4.06 -0.23
CA ILE A 33 2.57 3.02 -0.21
C ILE A 33 3.48 3.35 0.96
N ASN A 34 3.63 2.43 1.93
CA ASN A 34 4.56 2.68 3.03
C ASN A 34 6.01 2.62 2.54
N ARG A 35 6.95 3.11 3.35
CA ARG A 35 8.34 3.22 2.93
C ARG A 35 8.97 1.87 2.55
N PRO A 36 8.77 0.77 3.30
CA PRO A 36 9.32 -0.53 2.89
C PRO A 36 8.73 -1.08 1.59
N ALA A 37 7.44 -0.93 1.33
CA ALA A 37 6.85 -1.29 0.03
C ALA A 37 7.39 -0.41 -1.10
N LEU A 38 7.60 0.88 -0.86
CA LEU A 38 8.17 1.80 -1.85
C LEU A 38 9.61 1.40 -2.20
N GLU A 39 10.45 1.14 -1.20
CA GLU A 39 11.84 0.71 -1.40
C GLU A 39 11.94 -0.69 -2.02
N THR A 40 10.97 -1.57 -1.79
CA THR A 40 10.99 -2.94 -2.32
C THR A 40 10.50 -3.00 -3.77
N TYR A 41 9.44 -2.25 -4.11
CA TYR A 41 8.71 -2.46 -5.36
C TYR A 41 8.68 -1.27 -6.31
N PHE A 42 9.07 -0.07 -5.87
CA PHE A 42 8.93 1.16 -6.65
C PHE A 42 10.17 2.06 -6.54
N GLU A 43 11.34 1.53 -6.15
CA GLU A 43 12.51 2.35 -5.79
C GLU A 43 12.91 3.27 -6.94
N ASP A 44 13.00 2.72 -8.15
CA ASP A 44 13.44 3.40 -9.36
C ASP A 44 12.28 3.87 -10.27
N ASP A 45 11.03 3.62 -9.88
CA ASP A 45 9.86 3.85 -10.75
C ASP A 45 9.16 5.19 -10.49
N GLU A 46 8.89 5.97 -11.54
CA GLU A 46 8.23 7.28 -11.42
C GLU A 46 6.72 7.22 -11.65
N GLY A 47 6.23 6.12 -12.23
CA GLY A 47 4.83 5.90 -12.54
C GLY A 47 4.31 4.54 -12.09
N ALA A 48 2.99 4.38 -12.19
CA ALA A 48 2.31 3.12 -11.97
C ALA A 48 1.09 3.00 -12.89
N ILE A 49 0.89 1.82 -13.49
CA ILE A 49 -0.32 1.47 -14.24
C ILE A 49 -1.20 0.58 -13.35
N MET A 50 -2.50 0.84 -13.36
CA MET A 50 -3.47 0.19 -12.49
C MET A 50 -4.27 -0.86 -13.26
N TYR A 51 -4.38 -2.05 -12.68
CA TYR A 51 -5.17 -3.16 -13.19
C TYR A 51 -6.15 -3.63 -12.12
N TYR A 52 -7.34 -4.04 -12.55
CA TYR A 52 -8.33 -4.66 -11.67
C TYR A 52 -8.60 -6.07 -12.18
N ASP A 53 -8.44 -7.05 -11.30
CA ASP A 53 -8.90 -8.41 -11.51
C ASP A 53 -10.23 -8.58 -10.75
N GLY A 54 -11.32 -8.62 -11.49
CA GLY A 54 -12.66 -8.81 -10.92
C GLY A 54 -13.02 -10.26 -10.64
N ASP A 55 -12.24 -11.23 -11.13
CA ASP A 55 -12.46 -12.65 -10.85
C ASP A 55 -11.85 -13.04 -9.49
N ASP A 56 -10.68 -12.49 -9.16
CA ASP A 56 -9.96 -12.75 -7.90
C ASP A 56 -10.07 -11.60 -6.88
N GLU A 57 -10.86 -10.55 -7.17
CA GLU A 57 -11.00 -9.34 -6.35
C GLU A 57 -9.65 -8.70 -5.97
N GLN A 58 -8.78 -8.49 -6.98
CA GLN A 58 -7.42 -7.95 -6.77
C GLN A 58 -7.16 -6.66 -7.53
N VAL A 59 -6.27 -5.84 -6.97
CA VAL A 59 -5.66 -4.69 -7.68
C VAL A 59 -4.22 -5.04 -8.03
N GLY A 60 -3.90 -4.97 -9.32
CA GLY A 60 -2.53 -5.03 -9.82
C GLY A 60 -1.99 -3.61 -10.01
N ILE A 61 -0.75 -3.39 -9.56
CA ILE A 61 -0.03 -2.13 -9.71
C ILE A 61 1.27 -2.45 -10.42
N GLU A 62 1.41 -2.05 -11.67
CA GLU A 62 2.65 -2.20 -12.44
C GLU A 62 3.52 -0.96 -12.21
N PRO A 63 4.67 -1.07 -11.52
CA PRO A 63 5.64 0.01 -11.44
C PRO A 63 6.23 0.28 -12.83
N VAL A 64 6.28 1.55 -13.23
CA VAL A 64 6.90 1.95 -14.50
C VAL A 64 7.93 3.05 -14.29
N ALA A 65 9.09 2.89 -14.93
CA ALA A 65 10.21 3.81 -14.79
C ALA A 65 9.87 5.25 -15.19
N ASP A 66 9.09 5.43 -16.25
CA ASP A 66 8.72 6.73 -16.82
C ASP A 66 7.20 6.85 -16.88
N ASN A 67 6.65 7.79 -16.12
CA ASN A 67 5.21 8.04 -16.07
C ASN A 67 4.68 8.86 -17.26
N GLU A 68 5.54 9.32 -18.16
CA GLU A 68 5.18 10.00 -19.41
C GLU A 68 5.18 9.03 -20.61
N ALA A 69 5.68 7.81 -20.42
CA ALA A 69 5.77 6.80 -21.47
C ALA A 69 4.41 6.19 -21.85
N ASP A 70 3.43 6.22 -20.94
CA ASP A 70 2.08 5.68 -21.15
C ASP A 70 1.01 6.68 -20.64
N GLU A 71 -0.04 6.89 -21.43
CA GLU A 71 -1.15 7.79 -21.06
C GLU A 71 -1.98 7.27 -19.88
N ALA A 72 -1.95 5.96 -19.60
CA ALA A 72 -2.60 5.33 -18.47
C ALA A 72 -1.76 5.36 -17.18
N ALA A 73 -0.49 5.79 -17.25
CA ALA A 73 0.38 5.82 -16.09
C ALA A 73 0.01 6.97 -15.13
N TYR A 74 -0.17 6.63 -13.86
CA TYR A 74 -0.30 7.58 -12.77
C TYR A 74 1.08 7.87 -12.16
N SER A 75 1.37 9.12 -11.81
CA SER A 75 2.63 9.46 -11.14
C SER A 75 2.70 8.86 -9.73
N VAL A 76 3.84 8.26 -9.39
CA VAL A 76 4.18 7.81 -8.03
C VAL A 76 4.89 8.95 -7.31
N THR A 77 4.16 9.66 -6.44
CA THR A 77 4.76 10.75 -5.65
C THR A 77 5.50 10.18 -4.44
N LYS A 78 6.83 10.31 -4.40
CA LYS A 78 7.69 9.80 -3.32
C LYS A 78 8.01 10.89 -2.29
N THR A 79 7.96 10.51 -1.01
CA THR A 79 8.33 11.36 0.13
C THR A 79 9.20 10.60 1.11
N GLY A 80 9.79 11.27 2.10
CA GLY A 80 10.59 10.62 3.14
C GLY A 80 9.83 9.58 3.98
N SER A 81 8.50 9.60 3.96
CA SER A 81 7.62 8.67 4.69
C SER A 81 7.01 7.55 3.83
N GLY A 82 7.16 7.58 2.51
CA GLY A 82 6.54 6.61 1.61
C GLY A 82 6.06 7.23 0.28
N GLY A 83 5.31 6.45 -0.48
CA GLY A 83 4.76 6.81 -1.79
C GLY A 83 3.27 7.12 -1.74
N THR A 84 2.78 7.83 -2.75
CA THR A 84 1.35 8.01 -2.99
C THR A 84 1.06 8.03 -4.49
N ILE A 85 0.03 7.28 -4.89
CA ILE A 85 -0.56 7.29 -6.23
C ILE A 85 -1.98 7.86 -6.07
N VAL A 86 -2.45 8.65 -7.02
CA VAL A 86 -3.83 9.19 -7.01
C VAL A 86 -4.63 8.64 -8.19
N PRO A 87 -4.95 7.33 -8.21
CA PRO A 87 -5.69 6.71 -9.30
C PRO A 87 -7.20 6.83 -9.06
N LYS A 88 -7.67 8.04 -8.73
CA LYS A 88 -9.04 8.24 -8.24
C LYS A 88 -10.10 7.75 -9.22
N ALA A 89 -9.93 8.05 -10.51
CA ALA A 89 -10.86 7.62 -11.55
C ALA A 89 -10.95 6.09 -11.65
N PHE A 90 -9.81 5.39 -11.56
CA PHE A 90 -9.76 3.92 -11.53
C PHE A 90 -10.49 3.35 -10.30
N LEU A 91 -10.22 3.91 -9.11
CA LEU A 91 -10.88 3.44 -7.89
C LEU A 91 -12.39 3.72 -7.90
N GLU A 92 -12.83 4.83 -8.48
CA GLU A 92 -14.26 5.14 -8.63
C GLU A 92 -14.95 4.26 -9.68
N GLU A 93 -14.28 3.96 -10.80
CA GLU A 93 -14.82 3.12 -11.88
C GLU A 93 -15.14 1.69 -11.40
N TYR A 94 -14.30 1.14 -10.51
CA TYR A 94 -14.44 -0.22 -9.99
C TYR A 94 -15.01 -0.27 -8.55
N ASP A 95 -15.60 0.83 -8.06
CA ASP A 95 -16.19 0.92 -6.71
C ASP A 95 -15.22 0.55 -5.56
N LEU A 96 -13.92 0.80 -5.74
CA LEU A 96 -12.84 0.44 -4.81
C LEU A 96 -12.49 1.53 -3.79
N VAL A 97 -13.19 2.67 -3.80
CA VAL A 97 -12.97 3.74 -2.81
C VAL A 97 -13.55 3.29 -1.46
N PRO A 98 -12.73 3.03 -0.44
CA PRO A 98 -13.24 2.43 0.78
C PRO A 98 -13.85 3.49 1.70
N ALA A 99 -14.86 3.10 2.50
CA ALA A 99 -15.50 3.99 3.48
C ALA A 99 -14.54 4.45 4.59
N VAL A 100 -13.53 3.62 4.90
CA VAL A 100 -12.43 3.88 5.84
C VAL A 100 -11.12 3.54 5.14
N THR A 101 -10.02 4.19 5.51
CA THR A 101 -8.72 3.85 4.90
C THR A 101 -8.40 2.41 5.26
N THR A 102 -8.19 1.56 4.26
CA THR A 102 -8.00 0.12 4.42
C THR A 102 -6.59 -0.24 3.96
N GLN A 103 -5.92 -1.10 4.71
CA GLN A 103 -4.52 -1.48 4.53
C GLN A 103 -4.46 -2.95 4.14
N PHE A 104 -3.50 -3.26 3.27
CA PHE A 104 -3.30 -4.58 2.69
C PHE A 104 -1.82 -4.92 2.67
N GLU A 105 -1.51 -6.21 2.74
CA GLU A 105 -0.18 -6.73 2.49
C GLU A 105 0.02 -6.86 0.97
N PRO A 106 1.00 -6.16 0.36
CA PRO A 106 1.27 -6.28 -1.06
C PRO A 106 2.08 -7.54 -1.36
N GLU A 107 1.70 -8.24 -2.42
CA GLU A 107 2.45 -9.35 -2.98
C GLU A 107 3.12 -8.93 -4.29
N HIS A 108 4.21 -9.61 -4.66
CA HIS A 108 4.87 -9.40 -5.95
C HIS A 108 4.57 -10.60 -6.85
N ASP A 109 3.84 -10.33 -7.91
CA ASP A 109 3.69 -11.23 -9.04
C ASP A 109 4.89 -11.04 -9.99
N GLU A 110 5.92 -11.86 -9.80
CA GLU A 110 7.13 -11.83 -10.62
C GLU A 110 6.89 -12.22 -12.08
N ASP A 111 5.82 -13.00 -12.36
CA ASP A 111 5.52 -13.48 -13.71
C ASP A 111 4.97 -12.34 -14.58
N ASN A 112 4.18 -11.46 -13.98
CA ASN A 112 3.56 -10.31 -14.65
C ASN A 112 4.21 -8.96 -14.32
N GLY A 113 5.15 -8.90 -13.36
CA GLY A 113 5.79 -7.67 -12.92
C GLY A 113 4.83 -6.74 -12.16
N LEU A 114 3.85 -7.31 -11.45
CA LEU A 114 2.81 -6.56 -10.75
C LEU A 114 3.03 -6.62 -9.25
N VAL A 115 2.78 -5.50 -8.58
CA VAL A 115 2.48 -5.49 -7.15
C VAL A 115 0.99 -5.71 -7.00
N THR A 116 0.59 -6.84 -6.44
CA THR A 116 -0.82 -7.20 -6.26
C THR A 116 -1.29 -6.91 -4.85
N VAL A 117 -2.57 -6.57 -4.75
CA VAL A 117 -3.28 -6.33 -3.49
C VAL A 117 -4.57 -7.12 -3.53
N ASP A 118 -4.70 -8.09 -2.64
CA ASP A 118 -5.93 -8.85 -2.41
C ASP A 118 -6.92 -7.99 -1.61
N LEU A 119 -8.08 -7.68 -2.20
CA LEU A 119 -9.07 -6.80 -1.58
C LEU A 119 -9.90 -7.51 -0.49
N ASP A 120 -9.88 -8.84 -0.46
CA ASP A 120 -10.61 -9.67 0.51
C ASP A 120 -9.81 -9.96 1.79
N ASP A 121 -8.49 -9.69 1.81
CA ASP A 121 -7.63 -9.90 2.98
C ASP A 121 -7.01 -8.59 3.54
N PRO A 122 -7.83 -7.67 4.10
CA PRO A 122 -7.32 -6.45 4.70
C PRO A 122 -6.59 -6.72 6.02
N ILE A 123 -5.37 -6.20 6.15
CA ILE A 123 -4.55 -6.32 7.36
C ILE A 123 -4.83 -5.23 8.41
N GLY A 124 -5.59 -4.19 8.05
CA GLY A 124 -5.96 -3.13 8.99
C GLY A 124 -6.80 -2.00 8.40
N THR A 125 -7.37 -1.15 9.26
CA THR A 125 -8.15 0.03 8.86
C THR A 125 -7.85 1.24 9.74
N HIS A 126 -7.86 2.44 9.16
CA HIS A 126 -7.71 3.71 9.88
C HIS A 126 -8.79 4.74 9.48
N GLY A 127 -9.31 5.46 10.49
CA GLY A 127 -10.45 6.37 10.37
C GLY A 127 -11.77 5.67 10.71
N SER A 128 -12.66 6.37 11.41
CA SER A 128 -14.01 5.87 11.65
C SER A 128 -14.92 6.31 10.49
N PRO A 129 -15.93 5.51 10.09
CA PRO A 129 -16.88 5.91 9.06
C PRO A 129 -17.80 7.07 9.52
N TYR A 130 -17.74 7.47 10.79
CA TYR A 130 -18.66 8.42 11.45
C TYR A 130 -18.07 9.80 11.72
N GLU A 131 -16.92 10.18 11.17
CA GLU A 131 -16.53 11.59 11.18
C GLU A 131 -17.34 12.32 10.10
N GLU A 132 -18.59 12.64 10.45
CA GLU A 132 -19.35 13.72 9.84
C GLU A 132 -18.57 15.02 10.08
N ASP A 133 -18.37 15.75 8.98
CA ASP A 133 -17.84 17.11 8.92
C ASP A 133 -18.69 18.00 9.85
N GLU A 134 -18.29 18.17 11.12
CA GLU A 134 -18.81 19.24 11.96
C GLU A 134 -18.15 20.56 11.51
N SER A 135 -18.82 21.19 10.54
CA SER A 135 -18.58 22.51 9.95
C SER A 135 -18.51 23.65 10.96
#